data_AF-A0AAD5IB86-F1
#
_entry.id   AF-A0AAD5IB86-F1
#
_cell.length_a   1.000
_cell.length_b   1.000
_cell.length_c   1.000
_cell.angle_alpha   90.00
_cell.angle_beta   90.00
_cell.angle_gamma   90.00
#
_symmetry.space_group_name_H-M   'P 1'
#
loop_
_entity.id
_entity.type
_entity.pdbx_description
1 polymer ?
#
loop_
_entity_poly.entity_id
_entity_poly.type
_entity_poly.pdbx_seq_one_letter_code
_entity_poly.pdbx_strand_id
1 'polypeptide(L)'
;MYWADARMIIDYGQFGDVVSFDTTYKINRANRPFAVFVGLNRHRETVIFGAALMYDETIDSFIWLFETFLKAMFGKAPKTMFIDQDAVMAKALSHVMPNTYYRLCTWHIMQNALKHVHGVFKGPGGVKKILSKFMNEIEEQNEFFMAWNKILNDYDMHEKSWMKSIFTIKEK
;
A
#
# COMPACT_ATOMS: atom_id res chain seq x y z
N MET A 1 -9.25 15.93 -11.01
CA MET A 1 -10.45 15.33 -11.66
C MET A 1 -10.57 13.90 -11.18
N TYR A 2 -11.75 13.48 -10.73
CA TYR A 2 -12.02 12.13 -10.20
C TYR A 2 -13.05 11.43 -11.08
N TRP A 3 -12.89 10.11 -11.27
CA TRP A 3 -13.78 9.28 -12.05
C TRP A 3 -14.15 8.01 -11.27
N ALA A 4 -15.44 7.70 -11.24
CA ALA A 4 -15.98 6.42 -10.86
C ALA A 4 -17.23 6.17 -11.71
N ASP A 5 -17.30 5.04 -12.39
CA ASP A 5 -18.51 4.63 -13.09
C ASP A 5 -19.45 3.83 -12.17
N ALA A 6 -20.66 3.53 -12.65
CA ALA A 6 -21.65 2.79 -11.86
C ALA A 6 -21.16 1.40 -11.44
N ARG A 7 -20.34 0.73 -12.26
CA ARG A 7 -19.82 -0.60 -11.95
C ARG A 7 -18.77 -0.53 -10.85
N MET A 8 -17.87 0.45 -10.90
CA MET A 8 -16.87 0.70 -9.86
C MET A 8 -17.52 0.93 -8.49
N ILE A 9 -18.63 1.69 -8.45
CA ILE A 9 -19.38 1.97 -7.23
C ILE A 9 -20.08 0.70 -6.69
N ILE A 10 -20.71 -0.09 -7.57
CA ILE A 10 -21.35 -1.37 -7.19
C ILE A 10 -20.31 -2.35 -6.67
N ASP A 11 -19.17 -2.48 -7.36
CA ASP A 11 -18.09 -3.39 -6.98
C ASP A 11 -17.50 -2.99 -5.63
N TYR A 12 -17.32 -1.69 -5.37
CA TYR A 12 -16.90 -1.20 -4.04
C TYR A 12 -17.94 -1.54 -2.95
N GLY A 13 -19.23 -1.44 -3.26
CA GLY A 13 -20.30 -1.86 -2.36
C GLY A 13 -20.12 -3.29 -1.86
N GLN A 14 -19.65 -4.19 -2.71
CA GLN A 14 -19.47 -5.63 -2.42
C GLN A 14 -18.07 -5.99 -1.90
N PHE A 15 -17.02 -5.32 -2.39
CA PHE A 15 -15.63 -5.73 -2.22
C PHE A 15 -14.73 -4.64 -1.60
N GLY A 16 -15.28 -3.47 -1.30
CA GLY A 16 -14.54 -2.29 -0.82
C GLY A 16 -14.08 -2.34 0.63
N ASP A 17 -14.17 -3.48 1.32
CA ASP A 17 -13.68 -3.59 2.70
C ASP A 17 -12.15 -3.45 2.78
N VAL A 18 -11.45 -3.87 1.72
CA VAL A 18 -10.00 -3.77 1.59
C VAL A 18 -9.66 -3.09 0.28
N VAL A 19 -8.94 -1.98 0.35
CA VAL A 19 -8.58 -1.15 -0.81
C VAL A 19 -7.07 -0.95 -0.84
N SER A 20 -6.45 -1.09 -2.00
CA SER A 20 -5.12 -0.56 -2.28
C SER A 20 -5.27 0.78 -2.99
N PHE A 21 -4.59 1.79 -2.48
CA PHE A 21 -4.52 3.12 -3.07
C PHE A 21 -3.07 3.44 -3.41
N ASP A 22 -2.86 3.92 -4.64
CA ASP A 22 -1.53 4.30 -5.10
C ASP A 22 -1.57 5.50 -6.03
N THR A 23 -0.52 6.32 -5.98
CA THR A 23 -0.26 7.43 -6.88
C THR A 23 0.92 7.09 -7.77
N THR A 24 0.64 6.83 -9.04
CA THR A 24 1.70 6.62 -10.03
C THR A 24 2.26 7.97 -10.50
N TYR A 25 3.57 8.12 -10.32
CA TYR A 25 4.28 9.37 -10.56
C TYR A 25 4.33 9.74 -12.05
N LYS A 26 3.94 10.98 -12.37
CA LYS A 26 4.33 11.78 -13.56
C LYS A 26 4.33 11.06 -14.92
N ILE A 27 3.29 10.30 -15.23
CA ILE A 27 3.20 9.57 -16.52
C ILE A 27 2.83 10.50 -17.68
N ASN A 28 2.24 11.66 -17.42
CA ASN A 28 1.80 12.58 -18.48
C ASN A 28 2.79 13.73 -18.72
N ARG A 29 2.70 14.35 -19.90
CA ARG A 29 3.53 15.51 -20.30
C ARG A 29 3.43 16.70 -19.33
N ALA A 30 2.40 16.73 -18.49
CA ALA A 30 2.17 17.75 -17.48
C ALA A 30 2.70 17.38 -16.08
N ASN A 31 3.39 16.24 -15.93
CA ASN A 31 3.95 15.77 -14.67
C ASN A 31 2.93 15.68 -13.51
N ARG A 32 1.68 15.33 -13.82
CA ARG A 32 0.61 15.23 -12.82
C ARG A 32 0.50 13.81 -12.24
N PRO A 33 0.25 13.67 -10.92
CA PRO A 33 0.02 12.37 -10.30
C PRO A 33 -1.28 11.73 -10.78
N PHE A 34 -1.24 10.43 -11.06
CA PHE A 34 -2.42 9.63 -11.35
C PHE A 34 -2.68 8.64 -10.23
N ALA A 35 -3.79 8.82 -9.54
CA ALA A 35 -4.20 8.05 -8.38
C ALA A 35 -5.25 7.01 -8.74
N VAL A 36 -5.14 5.80 -8.19
CA VAL A 36 -6.09 4.71 -8.45
C VAL A 36 -6.47 4.01 -7.15
N PHE A 37 -7.76 3.76 -6.96
CA PHE A 37 -8.31 2.92 -5.90
C PHE A 37 -8.62 1.55 -6.47
N VAL A 38 -8.03 0.51 -5.90
CA VAL A 38 -8.07 -0.86 -6.42
C VAL A 38 -8.43 -1.83 -5.30
N GLY A 39 -9.17 -2.89 -5.60
CA GLY A 39 -9.38 -4.00 -4.69
C GLY A 39 -9.39 -5.33 -5.44
N LEU A 40 -9.90 -6.36 -4.78
CA LEU A 40 -10.03 -7.70 -5.32
C LEU A 40 -11.48 -8.18 -5.23
N ASN A 41 -11.97 -8.81 -6.28
CA ASN A 41 -13.26 -9.51 -6.23
C ASN A 41 -13.13 -10.92 -5.63
N ARG A 42 -14.23 -11.68 -5.61
CA ARG A 42 -14.27 -13.07 -5.10
C ARG A 42 -13.33 -14.04 -5.84
N HIS A 43 -13.00 -13.74 -7.08
CA HIS A 43 -12.09 -14.54 -7.91
C HIS A 43 -10.63 -14.10 -7.78
N ARG A 44 -10.33 -13.17 -6.85
CA ARG A 44 -9.00 -12.55 -6.68
C ARG A 44 -8.55 -11.77 -7.92
N GLU A 45 -9.50 -11.32 -8.73
CA GLU A 45 -9.23 -10.45 -9.87
C GLU A 45 -9.21 -9.00 -9.40
N THR A 46 -8.31 -8.23 -9.98
CA THR A 46 -8.16 -6.80 -9.72
C THR A 46 -9.39 -6.04 -10.20
N VAL A 47 -9.98 -5.24 -9.32
CA VAL A 47 -11.10 -4.34 -9.63
C VAL A 47 -10.75 -2.91 -9.27
N ILE A 48 -11.07 -1.96 -10.14
CA ILE A 48 -10.86 -0.54 -9.91
C ILE A 48 -12.14 0.04 -9.29
N PHE A 49 -12.01 0.75 -8.18
CA PHE A 49 -13.13 1.44 -7.51
C PHE A 49 -13.21 2.93 -7.86
N GLY A 50 -12.11 3.49 -8.37
CA GLY A 50 -12.06 4.86 -8.82
C GLY A 50 -10.66 5.26 -9.24
N ALA A 51 -10.57 6.35 -9.98
CA ALA A 51 -9.30 6.94 -10.38
C ALA A 51 -9.36 8.46 -10.30
N ALA A 52 -8.21 9.11 -10.14
CA ALA A 52 -8.12 10.55 -10.18
C ALA A 52 -6.84 11.03 -10.83
N LEU A 53 -6.96 12.15 -11.54
CA LEU A 53 -5.82 12.94 -11.97
C LEU A 53 -5.70 14.13 -11.01
N MET A 54 -4.64 14.11 -10.22
CA MET A 54 -4.35 15.12 -9.21
C MET A 54 -3.51 16.26 -9.80
N TYR A 55 -3.48 17.41 -9.13
CA TYR A 55 -2.59 18.50 -9.51
C TYR A 55 -1.20 18.33 -8.91
N ASP A 56 -1.16 18.03 -7.60
CA ASP A 56 0.03 17.79 -6.81
C ASP A 56 -0.23 16.72 -5.73
N GLU A 57 0.82 16.36 -4.97
CA GLU A 57 0.79 15.39 -3.86
C GLU A 57 0.85 16.13 -2.51
N THR A 58 0.02 17.17 -2.34
CA THR A 58 -0.11 17.90 -1.07
C THR A 58 -1.17 17.27 -0.17
N ILE A 59 -1.14 17.62 1.13
CA ILE A 59 -2.12 17.12 2.10
C ILE A 59 -3.55 17.49 1.70
N ASP A 60 -3.77 18.72 1.24
CA ASP A 60 -5.09 19.22 0.85
C ASP A 60 -5.61 18.51 -0.40
N SER A 61 -4.73 18.23 -1.37
CA SER A 61 -5.07 17.44 -2.55
C SER A 61 -5.48 16.01 -2.19
N PHE A 62 -4.80 15.37 -1.23
CA PHE A 62 -5.18 14.04 -0.74
C PHE A 62 -6.48 14.07 0.08
N ILE A 63 -6.69 15.06 0.94
CA ILE A 63 -7.94 15.23 1.69
C ILE A 63 -9.11 15.35 0.70
N TRP A 64 -9.00 16.25 -0.26
CA TRP A 64 -10.01 16.42 -1.31
C TRP A 64 -10.29 15.11 -2.04
N LEU A 65 -9.24 14.36 -2.41
CA LEU A 65 -9.39 13.10 -3.12
C LEU A 65 -10.10 12.04 -2.27
N PHE A 66 -9.72 11.88 -1.01
CA PHE A 66 -10.34 10.90 -0.11
C PHE A 66 -11.79 11.26 0.23
N GLU A 67 -12.10 12.54 0.44
CA GLU A 67 -13.48 13.00 0.62
C GLU A 67 -14.33 12.76 -0.63
N THR A 68 -13.77 13.03 -1.81
CA THR A 68 -14.45 12.81 -3.09
C THR A 68 -14.72 11.33 -3.32
N PHE A 69 -13.74 10.48 -3.05
CA PHE A 69 -13.89 9.01 -3.11
C PHE A 69 -15.00 8.55 -2.16
N LEU A 70 -14.95 8.96 -0.89
CA LEU A 70 -15.91 8.54 0.12
C LEU A 70 -17.34 8.98 -0.24
N LYS A 71 -17.49 10.21 -0.75
CA LYS A 71 -18.77 10.73 -1.25
C LYS A 71 -19.31 9.90 -2.43
N ALA A 72 -18.45 9.54 -3.38
CA ALA A 72 -18.82 8.68 -4.50
C ALA A 72 -19.26 7.28 -4.04
N MET A 73 -18.70 6.80 -2.92
CA MET A 73 -19.01 5.51 -2.31
C MET A 73 -20.10 5.59 -1.22
N PHE A 74 -20.97 6.59 -1.28
CA PHE A 74 -22.10 6.79 -0.36
C PHE A 74 -21.70 6.83 1.13
N GLY A 75 -20.51 7.34 1.44
CA GLY A 75 -20.02 7.45 2.81
C GLY A 75 -19.46 6.15 3.39
N LYS A 76 -19.43 5.05 2.64
CA LYS A 76 -18.88 3.77 3.10
C LYS A 76 -17.35 3.83 3.07
N ALA A 77 -16.71 4.01 4.23
CA ALA A 77 -15.25 3.92 4.35
C ALA A 77 -14.78 2.46 4.28
N PRO A 78 -13.59 2.19 3.72
CA PRO A 78 -13.00 0.86 3.74
C PRO A 78 -12.53 0.54 5.17
N LYS A 79 -12.48 -0.76 5.51
CA LYS A 79 -11.95 -1.19 6.81
C LYS A 79 -10.42 -1.07 6.83
N THR A 80 -9.78 -1.45 5.73
CA THR A 80 -8.33 -1.40 5.58
C THR A 80 -7.95 -0.78 4.24
N MET A 81 -6.98 0.13 4.26
CA MET A 81 -6.38 0.71 3.06
C MET A 81 -4.87 0.45 3.00
N PHE A 82 -4.39 -0.13 1.91
CA PHE A 82 -2.97 -0.23 1.62
C PHE A 82 -2.53 1.01 0.87
N ILE A 83 -1.58 1.76 1.44
CA ILE A 83 -1.03 2.99 0.87
C ILE A 83 0.48 2.88 0.68
N ASP A 84 1.08 3.80 -0.06
CA ASP A 84 2.54 3.94 -0.10
C ASP A 84 3.06 4.50 1.25
N GLN A 85 4.38 4.44 1.47
CA GLN A 85 5.08 4.97 2.63
C GLN A 85 5.20 6.50 2.60
N ASP A 86 4.10 7.20 2.26
CA ASP A 86 4.00 8.65 2.19
C ASP A 86 3.31 9.21 3.46
N ALA A 87 4.03 10.06 4.20
CA ALA A 87 3.53 10.66 5.43
C ALA A 87 2.40 11.68 5.22
N VAL A 88 2.38 12.38 4.08
CA VAL A 88 1.33 13.31 3.69
C VAL A 88 0.04 12.52 3.43
N MET A 89 0.15 11.43 2.67
CA MET A 89 -0.97 10.54 2.36
C MET A 89 -1.56 9.91 3.64
N ALA A 90 -0.70 9.38 4.52
CA ALA A 90 -1.14 8.78 5.79
C ALA A 90 -1.86 9.81 6.70
N LYS A 91 -1.38 11.05 6.73
CA LYS A 91 -1.99 12.13 7.52
C LYS A 91 -3.35 12.54 6.95
N ALA A 92 -3.47 12.67 5.63
CA ALA A 92 -4.74 12.96 4.96
C ALA A 92 -5.76 11.84 5.17
N LEU A 93 -5.34 10.57 5.05
CA LEU A 93 -6.19 9.41 5.28
C LEU A 93 -6.72 9.37 6.72
N SER A 94 -5.84 9.59 7.70
CA SER A 94 -6.21 9.63 9.12
C SER A 94 -7.16 10.79 9.46
N HIS A 95 -7.12 11.87 8.67
CA HIS A 95 -8.04 13.00 8.82
C HIS A 95 -9.43 12.68 8.27
N VAL A 96 -9.52 12.12 7.05
CA VAL A 96 -10.80 11.89 6.36
C VAL A 96 -11.49 10.60 6.82
N MET A 97 -10.72 9.55 7.10
CA MET A 97 -11.21 8.22 7.46
C MET A 97 -10.50 7.70 8.73
N PRO A 98 -10.73 8.31 9.91
CA PRO A 98 -9.99 8.02 11.13
C PRO A 98 -10.16 6.58 11.66
N ASN A 99 -11.23 5.90 11.24
CA ASN A 99 -11.53 4.52 11.64
C ASN A 99 -11.02 3.47 10.63
N THR A 100 -10.41 3.90 9.52
CA THR A 100 -9.81 3.01 8.52
C THR A 100 -8.39 2.67 8.95
N TYR A 101 -8.08 1.38 9.08
CA TYR A 101 -6.71 0.94 9.28
C TYR A 101 -5.92 1.16 8.00
N TYR A 102 -4.69 1.64 8.10
CA TYR A 102 -3.81 1.73 6.93
C TYR A 102 -2.56 0.89 7.09
N ARG A 103 -2.11 0.29 6.00
CA ARG A 103 -0.92 -0.56 5.94
C ARG A 103 -0.08 -0.20 4.72
N LEU A 104 1.20 -0.56 4.75
CA LEU A 104 2.07 -0.36 3.59
C LEU A 104 1.73 -1.36 2.48
N CYS A 105 1.64 -0.88 1.25
CA CYS A 105 1.49 -1.70 0.06
C CYS A 105 2.66 -2.68 -0.10
N THR A 106 2.36 -3.97 -0.30
CA THR A 106 3.37 -5.03 -0.46
C THR A 106 4.32 -4.79 -1.62
N TRP A 107 3.82 -4.20 -2.71
CA TRP A 107 4.66 -3.81 -3.85
C TRP A 107 5.70 -2.76 -3.45
N HIS A 108 5.29 -1.71 -2.74
CA HIS A 108 6.22 -0.67 -2.26
C HIS A 108 7.22 -1.20 -1.24
N ILE A 109 6.80 -2.08 -0.33
CA ILE A 109 7.71 -2.80 0.57
C ILE A 109 8.77 -3.54 -0.24
N MET A 110 8.37 -4.27 -1.30
CA MET A 110 9.29 -5.01 -2.16
C MET A 110 10.25 -4.08 -2.92
N GLN A 111 9.76 -2.96 -3.47
CA GLN A 111 10.61 -1.99 -4.16
C GLN A 111 11.63 -1.34 -3.21
N ASN A 112 11.20 -0.95 -2.01
CA ASN A 112 12.09 -0.35 -1.01
C ASN A 112 13.13 -1.36 -0.53
N ALA A 113 12.75 -2.62 -0.33
CA ALA A 113 13.71 -3.66 0.01
C ALA A 113 14.75 -3.88 -1.09
N LEU A 114 14.34 -3.91 -2.36
CA LEU A 114 15.29 -4.00 -3.48
C LEU A 114 16.27 -2.82 -3.49
N LYS A 115 15.80 -1.59 -3.20
CA LYS A 115 16.68 -0.42 -3.12
C LYS A 115 17.70 -0.53 -1.98
N HIS A 116 17.27 -0.96 -0.79
CA HIS A 116 18.09 -0.87 0.42
C HIS A 116 18.93 -2.11 0.71
N VAL A 117 18.48 -3.30 0.30
CA VAL A 117 19.08 -4.56 0.76
C VAL A 117 19.43 -5.54 -0.37
N HIS A 118 19.29 -5.19 -1.66
CA HIS A 118 19.62 -6.14 -2.75
C HIS A 118 21.06 -6.68 -2.71
N GLY A 119 22.03 -5.84 -2.31
CA GLY A 119 23.43 -6.22 -2.28
C GLY A 119 23.79 -7.22 -1.16
N VAL A 120 22.87 -7.42 -0.21
CA VAL A 120 23.06 -8.27 0.97
C VAL A 120 22.58 -9.69 0.69
N PHE A 121 21.42 -9.84 0.05
CA PHE A 121 20.83 -11.15 -0.23
C PHE A 121 21.39 -11.74 -1.54
N LYS A 122 22.59 -12.31 -1.46
CA LYS A 122 23.28 -12.95 -2.60
C LYS A 122 22.85 -14.42 -2.73
N GLY A 123 22.17 -14.77 -3.82
CA GLY A 123 21.75 -16.15 -4.14
C GLY A 123 20.62 -16.23 -5.19
N PRO A 124 20.24 -17.44 -5.67
CA PRO A 124 19.19 -17.60 -6.67
C PRO A 124 17.85 -17.08 -6.16
N GLY A 125 17.39 -15.93 -6.70
CA GLY A 125 16.14 -15.27 -6.34
C GLY A 125 16.27 -14.09 -5.37
N GLY A 126 17.43 -13.90 -4.72
CA GLY A 126 17.78 -12.73 -3.89
C GLY A 126 16.71 -12.26 -2.90
N VAL A 127 16.64 -10.94 -2.69
CA VAL A 127 15.62 -10.25 -1.85
C VAL A 127 14.19 -10.65 -2.23
N LYS A 128 13.92 -10.79 -3.54
CA LYS A 128 12.58 -11.01 -4.07
C LYS A 128 12.00 -12.36 -3.61
N LYS A 129 12.79 -13.43 -3.65
CA LYS A 129 12.35 -14.76 -3.20
C LYS A 129 12.05 -14.77 -1.70
N ILE A 130 12.92 -14.13 -0.92
CA ILE A 130 12.79 -14.02 0.53
C ILE A 130 11.51 -13.27 0.91
N LEU A 131 11.28 -12.09 0.31
CA LEU A 131 10.07 -11.31 0.59
C LEU A 131 8.80 -11.97 0.07
N SER A 132 8.86 -12.63 -1.08
CA SER A 132 7.71 -13.41 -1.57
C SER A 132 7.29 -14.48 -0.57
N LYS A 133 8.24 -15.14 0.11
CA LYS A 133 7.93 -16.08 1.17
C LYS A 133 7.18 -15.41 2.33
N PHE A 134 7.66 -14.27 2.83
CA PHE A 134 6.96 -13.53 3.88
C PHE A 134 5.55 -13.07 3.49
N MET A 135 5.37 -12.66 2.24
CA MET A 135 4.11 -12.07 1.79
C MET A 135 3.06 -13.12 1.41
N ASN A 136 3.49 -14.29 0.93
CA ASN A 136 2.59 -15.26 0.30
C ASN A 136 2.52 -16.62 1.01
N GLU A 137 3.53 -16.99 1.82
CA GLU A 137 3.62 -18.33 2.40
C GLU A 137 3.46 -18.34 3.93
N ILE A 138 3.63 -17.19 4.59
CA ILE A 138 3.56 -17.08 6.05
C ILE A 138 2.22 -16.46 6.45
N GLU A 139 1.37 -17.25 7.10
CA GLU A 139 0.08 -16.79 7.64
C GLU A 139 0.15 -16.53 9.15
N GLU A 140 1.01 -17.26 9.86
CA GLU A 140 1.11 -17.23 11.31
C GLU A 140 2.11 -16.20 11.83
N GLN A 141 1.73 -15.44 12.85
CA GLN A 141 2.56 -14.38 13.42
C GLN A 141 3.88 -14.92 14.00
N ASN A 142 3.83 -16.08 14.65
CA ASN A 142 5.01 -16.72 15.22
C ASN A 142 5.98 -17.18 14.13
N GLU A 143 5.45 -17.74 13.04
CA GLU A 143 6.26 -18.14 11.89
C GLU A 143 6.93 -16.92 11.24
N PHE A 144 6.22 -15.81 11.13
CA PHE A 144 6.77 -14.54 10.67
C PHE A 144 7.96 -14.10 11.52
N PHE A 145 7.83 -14.06 12.85
CA PHE A 145 8.92 -13.64 13.74
C PHE A 145 10.11 -14.60 13.70
N MET A 146 9.87 -15.91 13.61
CA MET A 146 10.94 -16.90 13.46
C MET A 146 11.71 -16.70 12.15
N ALA A 147 10.99 -16.55 11.03
CA ALA A 147 11.59 -16.32 9.73
C ALA A 147 12.33 -14.96 9.66
N TRP A 148 11.77 -13.92 10.28
CA TRP A 148 12.36 -12.59 10.35
C TRP A 148 13.68 -12.60 11.13
N ASN A 149 13.68 -13.17 12.33
CA ASN A 149 14.89 -13.28 13.16
C ASN A 149 15.96 -14.14 12.47
N LYS A 150 15.56 -15.21 11.77
CA LYS A 150 16.48 -16.04 11.00
C LYS A 150 17.23 -15.21 9.95
N ILE A 151 16.55 -14.33 9.22
CA ILE A 151 17.21 -13.46 8.23
C ILE A 151 18.11 -12.42 8.87
N LEU A 152 17.69 -11.81 9.97
CA LEU A 152 18.54 -10.87 10.68
C LEU A 152 19.85 -11.52 11.11
N ASN A 153 19.81 -12.79 11.54
CA ASN A 153 20.99 -13.57 11.89
C ASN A 153 21.82 -14.00 10.67
N ASP A 154 21.19 -14.63 9.68
CA ASP A 154 21.88 -15.22 8.52
C ASP A 154 22.62 -14.15 7.68
N TYR A 155 22.16 -12.89 7.71
CA TYR A 155 22.69 -11.79 6.91
C TYR A 155 23.26 -10.63 7.74
N ASP A 156 23.41 -10.81 9.06
CA ASP A 156 23.92 -9.80 10.01
C ASP A 156 23.25 -8.42 9.84
N MET A 157 21.91 -8.42 9.82
CA MET A 157 21.11 -7.23 9.49
C MET A 157 20.48 -6.54 10.69
N HIS A 158 20.77 -7.00 11.91
CA HIS A 158 20.22 -6.42 13.15
C HIS A 158 20.43 -4.92 13.24
N GLU A 159 21.59 -4.42 12.82
CA GLU A 159 21.97 -3.00 12.90
C GLU A 159 21.67 -2.17 11.65
N LYS A 160 21.03 -2.76 10.62
CA LYS A 160 20.69 -2.00 9.41
C LYS A 160 19.48 -1.10 9.66
N SER A 161 19.70 0.21 9.53
CA SER A 161 18.71 1.26 9.82
C SER A 161 17.36 1.04 9.14
N TRP A 162 17.37 0.59 7.87
CA TRP A 162 16.14 0.31 7.13
C TRP A 162 15.36 -0.90 7.67
N MET A 163 16.05 -1.98 8.08
CA MET A 163 15.42 -3.18 8.65
C MET A 163 14.75 -2.88 9.99
N LYS A 164 15.39 -2.06 10.84
CA LYS A 164 14.77 -1.55 12.08
C LYS A 164 13.54 -0.70 11.75
N SER A 165 13.68 0.26 10.84
CA SER A 165 12.60 1.20 10.49
C SER A 165 11.37 0.52 9.93
N ILE A 166 11.51 -0.46 9.02
CA ILE A 166 10.34 -1.10 8.40
C ILE A 166 9.59 -2.00 9.38
N PHE A 167 10.30 -2.62 10.33
CA PHE A 167 9.68 -3.42 11.37
C PHE A 167 8.89 -2.55 12.37
N THR A 168 9.38 -1.36 12.72
CA THR A 168 8.65 -0.44 13.61
C THR A 168 7.36 0.10 12.98
N ILE A 169 7.27 0.18 11.65
CA ILE A 169 6.05 0.62 10.96
C ILE A 169 4.89 -0.38 11.12
N LYS A 170 5.16 -1.62 11.57
CA LYS A 170 4.14 -2.64 11.89
C LYS A 170 3.07 -2.17 12.89
N GLU A 171 3.42 -1.26 13.80
CA GLU A 171 2.62 -0.95 14.99
C GLU A 171 1.55 0.15 14.80
N LYS A 172 1.38 0.67 13.58
CA LYS A 172 0.28 1.57 13.23
C LYS A 172 -0.66 0.89 12.23
#